data_AF-A0A7C1A2S4-F1
#
_entry.id   AF-A0A7C1A2S4-F1
#
_cell.length_a   1.000
_cell.length_b   1.000
_cell.length_c   1.000
_cell.angle_alpha   90.00
_cell.angle_beta   90.00
_cell.angle_gamma   90.00
#
_symmetry.space_group_name_H-M   'P 1'
#
loop_
_entity.id
_entity.type
_entity.pdbx_description
1 polymer ?
#
loop_
_entity_poly.entity_id
_entity_poly.type
_entity_poly.pdbx_seq_one_letter_code
_entity_poly.pdbx_strand_id
1 'polypeptide(L)'
;MEDYIRLKIKKSKSKPRVVTVVQYQNVVRDWLRGHAQRDDPDAPLFYMKTGRQVMASNLYICIFRLRRRLGIKERIYSYLFRHYRATELYGKLLEKSSTERRTRS
;
A
#
# COMPACT_ATOMS: atom_id res chain seq x y z
N MET A 1 -22.66 0.12 0.57
CA MET A 1 -21.58 -0.77 1.06
C MET A 1 -20.27 -0.11 0.70
N GLU A 2 -19.40 0.13 1.68
CA GLU A 2 -18.05 0.63 1.39
C GLU A 2 -17.29 -0.46 0.65
N ASP A 3 -16.94 -0.17 -0.59
CA ASP A 3 -16.14 -1.03 -1.44
C ASP A 3 -14.68 -0.95 -0.95
N TYR A 4 -14.05 -2.10 -0.67
CA TYR A 4 -12.65 -2.18 -0.22
C TYR A 4 -12.02 -3.54 -0.55
N ILE A 5 -10.69 -3.60 -0.57
CA ILE A 5 -9.93 -4.84 -0.76
C ILE A 5 -9.25 -5.25 0.54
N ARG A 6 -9.32 -6.54 0.89
CA ARG A 6 -8.61 -7.12 2.05
C ARG A 6 -7.37 -7.87 1.58
N LEU A 7 -6.20 -7.42 2.02
CA LEU A 7 -4.92 -8.10 1.77
C LEU A 7 -4.51 -8.90 3.00
N LYS A 8 -4.43 -10.23 2.87
CA LYS A 8 -3.95 -11.12 3.93
C LYS A 8 -2.44 -11.32 3.81
N ILE A 9 -1.68 -10.76 4.73
CA ILE A 9 -0.22 -10.91 4.78
C ILE A 9 0.08 -12.19 5.57
N LYS A 10 0.34 -13.30 4.86
CA LYS A 10 0.63 -14.62 5.45
C LYS A 10 2.02 -14.67 6.10
N LYS A 11 3.05 -14.19 5.40
CA LYS A 11 4.45 -14.17 5.88
C LYS A 11 4.81 -12.77 6.40
N SER A 12 5.14 -12.66 7.68
CA SER A 12 5.62 -11.41 8.26
C SER A 12 6.61 -11.71 9.38
N LYS A 13 7.47 -10.74 9.74
CA LYS A 13 8.36 -10.85 10.91
C LYS A 13 7.60 -10.99 12.24
N SER A 14 6.33 -10.62 12.27
CA SER A 14 5.44 -10.71 13.43
C SER A 14 4.31 -11.71 13.14
N LYS A 15 3.06 -11.36 13.48
CA LYS A 15 1.87 -12.20 13.25
C LYS A 15 1.24 -11.94 11.88
N PRO A 16 0.57 -12.93 11.28
CA PRO A 16 -0.28 -12.71 10.13
C PRO A 16 -1.26 -11.57 10.39
N ARG A 17 -1.45 -10.69 9.42
CA ARG A 17 -2.36 -9.54 9.54
C ARG A 17 -3.13 -9.32 8.27
N VAL A 18 -4.32 -8.75 8.41
CA VAL A 18 -5.14 -8.30 7.29
C VAL A 18 -5.03 -6.78 7.20
N VAL A 19 -4.74 -6.28 6.00
CA VAL A 19 -4.71 -4.85 5.71
C VAL A 19 -5.89 -4.53 4.80
N THR A 20 -6.70 -3.56 5.18
CA THR A 20 -7.82 -3.08 4.36
C THR A 20 -7.34 -1.93 3.48
N VAL A 21 -7.48 -2.09 2.17
CA VAL A 21 -7.17 -1.09 1.16
C VAL A 21 -8.48 -0.44 0.73
N VAL A 22 -8.73 0.74 1.26
CA VAL A 22 -9.88 1.58 0.89
C VAL A 22 -9.48 2.55 -0.22
N GLN A 23 -8.38 3.27 -0.02
CA GLN A 23 -7.82 4.17 -1.01
C GLN A 23 -7.04 3.38 -2.07
N TYR A 24 -7.19 3.76 -3.35
CA TYR A 24 -6.57 3.10 -4.51
C TYR A 24 -7.06 1.67 -4.79
N GLN A 25 -8.19 1.26 -4.22
CA GLN A 25 -8.77 -0.05 -4.51
C GLN A 25 -8.98 -0.32 -6.00
N ASN A 26 -9.40 0.69 -6.77
CA ASN A 26 -9.62 0.56 -8.20
C ASN A 26 -8.32 0.23 -8.96
N VAL A 27 -7.21 0.86 -8.58
CA VAL A 27 -5.88 0.57 -9.14
C VAL A 27 -5.50 -0.89 -8.90
N VAL A 28 -5.79 -1.42 -7.71
CA VAL A 28 -5.52 -2.83 -7.39
C VAL A 28 -6.46 -3.74 -8.16
N ARG A 29 -7.75 -3.40 -8.32
CA ARG A 29 -8.68 -4.19 -9.14
C ARG A 29 -8.26 -4.25 -10.60
N ASP A 30 -7.88 -3.11 -11.18
CA ASP A 30 -7.46 -3.04 -12.57
C ASP A 30 -6.18 -3.85 -12.80
N TRP A 31 -5.24 -3.82 -11.84
CA TRP A 31 -4.08 -4.71 -11.85
C TRP A 31 -4.49 -6.19 -11.82
N LEU A 32 -5.40 -6.58 -10.91
CA LEU A 32 -5.87 -7.97 -10.79
C LEU A 32 -6.61 -8.45 -12.04
N ARG A 33 -7.36 -7.57 -12.72
CA ARG A 33 -8.07 -7.90 -13.97
C ARG A 33 -7.11 -8.30 -15.09
N GLY A 34 -5.97 -7.61 -15.20
CA GLY A 34 -4.92 -7.88 -16.17
C GLY A 34 -3.82 -8.84 -15.69
N HIS A 35 -3.96 -9.40 -14.49
CA HIS A 35 -2.94 -10.27 -13.90
C HIS A 35 -2.89 -11.62 -14.65
N ALA A 36 -1.73 -11.97 -15.19
CA ALA A 36 -1.58 -13.15 -16.04
C ALA A 36 -1.97 -14.47 -15.34
N GLN A 37 -1.76 -14.54 -14.02
CA GLN A 37 -2.07 -15.71 -13.19
C GLN A 37 -3.18 -15.39 -12.18
N ARG A 38 -4.22 -14.64 -12.56
CA ARG A 38 -5.27 -14.19 -11.63
C ARG A 38 -6.05 -15.34 -10.97
N ASP A 39 -6.12 -16.48 -11.64
CA ASP A 39 -6.86 -17.66 -11.19
C ASP A 39 -6.01 -18.58 -10.30
N ASP A 40 -4.70 -18.30 -10.17
CA ASP A 40 -3.78 -19.01 -9.29
C ASP A 40 -3.65 -18.27 -7.94
N PRO A 41 -4.18 -18.82 -6.84
CA PRO A 41 -4.16 -18.17 -5.53
C PRO A 41 -2.78 -18.12 -4.87
N ASP A 42 -1.82 -18.92 -5.34
CA ASP A 42 -0.45 -18.96 -4.83
C ASP A 42 0.52 -18.15 -5.70
N ALA A 43 0.05 -17.61 -6.83
CA ALA A 43 0.83 -16.71 -7.66
C ALA A 43 1.23 -15.43 -6.91
N PRO A 44 2.43 -14.89 -7.17
CA PRO A 44 2.86 -13.64 -6.56
C PRO A 44 2.02 -12.47 -7.08
N LEU A 45 1.37 -11.73 -6.17
CA LEU A 45 0.52 -10.57 -6.50
C LEU A 45 1.22 -9.53 -7.42
N PHE A 46 2.53 -9.35 -7.25
CA PHE A 46 3.35 -8.52 -8.12
C PHE A 46 4.50 -9.36 -8.67
N TYR A 47 4.59 -9.43 -10.00
CA TYR A 47 5.59 -10.19 -10.73
C TYR A 47 6.32 -9.33 -11.76
N MET A 48 7.54 -9.73 -12.10
CA MET A 48 8.33 -9.17 -13.18
C MET A 48 7.88 -9.75 -14.52
N LYS A 49 8.32 -9.18 -15.66
CA LYS A 49 8.04 -9.75 -16.99
C LYS A 49 8.46 -11.23 -17.13
N THR A 50 9.40 -11.69 -16.31
CA THR A 50 9.87 -13.08 -16.24
C THR A 50 8.95 -14.01 -15.44
N GLY A 51 7.82 -13.53 -14.90
CA GLY A 51 6.92 -14.28 -14.02
C GLY A 51 7.40 -14.39 -12.57
N ARG A 52 8.65 -13.99 -12.27
CA ARG A 52 9.20 -14.05 -10.91
C ARG A 52 8.63 -12.94 -10.03
N GLN A 53 8.46 -13.24 -8.74
CA GLN A 53 8.02 -12.26 -7.74
C GLN A 53 8.90 -10.99 -7.75
N VAL A 54 8.26 -9.83 -7.66
CA VAL A 54 8.97 -8.54 -7.52
C VAL A 54 9.76 -8.52 -6.22
N MET A 55 11.07 -8.24 -6.32
CA MET A 55 11.96 -8.07 -5.17
C MET A 55 11.90 -6.64 -4.63
N ALA A 56 12.32 -6.45 -3.37
CA ALA A 56 12.40 -5.13 -2.74
C ALA A 56 13.34 -4.16 -3.51
N SER A 57 14.41 -4.67 -4.11
CA SER A 57 15.33 -3.91 -4.97
C SER A 57 14.64 -3.33 -6.21
N ASN A 58 13.73 -4.08 -6.83
CA ASN A 58 12.98 -3.61 -8.00
C ASN A 58 12.07 -2.44 -7.64
N LEU A 59 11.36 -2.54 -6.51
CA LEU A 59 10.54 -1.45 -6.00
C LEU A 59 11.39 -0.21 -5.71
N TYR A 60 12.57 -0.40 -5.11
CA TYR A 60 13.51 0.69 -4.85
C TYR A 60 13.97 1.37 -6.15
N ILE A 61 14.29 0.61 -7.21
CA ILE A 61 14.64 1.17 -8.53
C ILE A 61 13.47 1.95 -9.13
N CYS A 62 12.24 1.44 -9.04
CA CYS A 62 11.04 2.14 -9.51
C CYS A 62 10.88 3.50 -8.80
N ILE A 63 10.98 3.52 -7.47
CA ILE A 63 10.90 4.75 -6.67
C ILE A 63 12.05 5.71 -7.04
N PHE A 64 13.27 5.20 -7.18
CA PHE A 64 14.43 6.00 -7.55
C PHE A 64 14.27 6.67 -8.93
N ARG A 65 13.76 5.95 -9.92
CA ARG A 65 13.47 6.50 -11.26
C ARG A 65 12.39 7.57 -11.21
N LEU A 66 11.31 7.33 -10.46
CA LEU A 66 10.24 8.31 -10.28
C LEU A 66 10.74 9.58 -9.59
N ARG A 67 11.54 9.43 -8.53
CA ARG A 67 12.20 10.52 -7.82
C ARG A 67 13.04 11.39 -8.76
N ARG A 68 13.87 10.76 -9.60
CA ARG A 68 14.68 11.47 -10.60
C ARG A 68 13.81 12.22 -11.62
N ARG A 69 12.73 11.58 -12.10
CA ARG A 69 11.79 12.19 -13.05
C ARG A 69 11.07 13.41 -12.46
N LEU A 70 10.78 13.39 -11.17
CA LEU A 70 10.10 14.48 -10.46
C LEU A 70 11.06 15.54 -9.89
N GLY A 71 12.37 15.38 -10.07
CA GLY A 71 13.37 16.34 -9.56
C GLY A 71 13.52 16.36 -8.03
N ILE A 72 13.04 15.33 -7.32
CA ILE A 72 13.12 15.26 -5.85
C ILE A 72 14.57 14.96 -5.45
N LYS A 73 15.14 15.82 -4.58
CA LYS A 73 16.56 15.74 -4.19
C LYS A 73 16.79 14.76 -3.04
N GLU A 74 15.82 14.64 -2.15
CA GLU A 74 15.84 13.80 -0.97
C GLU A 74 15.79 12.33 -1.33
N ARG A 75 16.41 11.48 -0.51
CA ARG A 75 16.37 10.03 -0.73
C ARG A 75 15.05 9.46 -0.21
N ILE A 76 14.30 8.84 -1.12
CA ILE A 76 13.03 8.19 -0.79
C ILE A 76 13.26 6.69 -0.57
N TYR A 77 13.04 6.23 0.67
CA TYR A 77 13.04 4.82 1.02
C TYR A 77 11.61 4.30 1.19
N SER A 78 11.37 3.02 0.90
CA SER A 78 10.04 2.42 1.00
C SER A 78 9.42 2.53 2.39
N TYR A 79 10.25 2.53 3.46
CA TYR A 79 9.76 2.66 4.83
C TYR A 79 9.22 4.07 5.14
N LEU A 80 9.65 5.12 4.41
CA LEU A 80 9.15 6.48 4.61
C LEU A 80 7.66 6.58 4.30
N PHE A 81 7.18 5.91 3.26
CA PHE A 81 5.74 5.87 2.95
C PHE A 81 4.92 5.28 4.10
N ARG A 82 5.47 4.27 4.79
CA ARG A 82 4.82 3.67 5.95
C ARG A 82 4.74 4.67 7.12
N HIS A 83 5.80 5.42 7.41
CA HIS A 83 5.78 6.44 8.45
C HIS A 83 4.84 7.59 8.09
N TYR A 84 4.90 8.07 6.86
CA TYR A 84 4.02 9.12 6.37
C TYR A 84 2.53 8.75 6.55
N ARG A 85 2.15 7.54 6.13
CA ARG A 85 0.77 7.07 6.29
C ARG A 85 0.38 6.91 7.76
N ALA A 86 1.30 6.46 8.62
CA ALA A 86 1.03 6.35 10.06
C ALA A 86 0.77 7.72 10.70
N THR A 87 1.59 8.73 10.37
CA THR A 87 1.40 10.10 10.83
C THR A 87 0.09 10.70 10.32
N GLU A 88 -0.23 10.51 9.05
CA GLU A 88 -1.48 10.98 8.44
C GLU A 88 -2.71 10.39 9.15
N LEU A 89 -2.68 9.08 9.43
CA LEU A 89 -3.77 8.40 10.14
C LEU A 89 -3.90 8.87 11.59
N TYR A 90 -2.78 9.11 12.27
CA TYR A 90 -2.78 9.62 13.64
C TYR A 90 -3.42 11.01 13.72
N GLY A 91 -3.09 11.91 12.78
CA GLY A 91 -3.72 13.23 12.69
C GLY A 91 -5.24 13.15 12.52
N LYS A 92 -5.73 12.33 11.58
CA LYS A 92 -7.18 12.14 11.34
C LYS A 92 -7.91 11.59 12.57
N LEU A 93 -7.27 10.70 13.33
CA LEU A 93 -7.86 10.15 14.55
C LEU A 93 -8.01 11.23 15.63
N LEU A 94 -7.02 12.13 15.76
CA LEU A 94 -7.08 13.24 16.70
C LEU A 94 -8.22 14.22 16.34
N GLU A 95 -8.34 14.59 15.07
CA GLU A 95 -9.41 15.48 14.57
C GLU A 95 -10.81 14.92 14.84
N LYS A 96 -11.00 13.61 14.58
CA LYS A 96 -12.28 12.94 14.85
C LYS A 96 -12.63 12.96 16.34
N SER A 97 -11.66 12.68 17.22
CA SER A 97 -11.86 12.70 18.68
C SER A 97 -12.15 14.10 19.25
N SER A 98 -11.68 15.16 18.59
CA SER A 98 -11.96 16.55 18.96
C SER A 98 -13.33 17.01 18.47
N THR A 99 -13.75 16.52 17.29
CA THR A 99 -15.07 16.82 16.71
C THR A 99 -16.18 16.12 17.52
N GLU A 100 -15.99 14.85 17.89
CA GLU A 100 -16.94 14.10 18.74
C GLU A 100 -17.09 14.69 20.15
N ARG A 101 -16.06 15.36 20.68
CA ARG A 101 -16.14 16.09 21.95
C ARG A 101 -16.92 17.39 21.85
N ARG A 102 -16.85 18.09 20.71
CA ARG A 102 -17.60 19.33 20.46
C ARG A 102 -19.09 19.11 20.18
N THR A 103 -19.47 17.95 19.65
CA THR A 103 -20.88 17.63 19.35
C THR A 103 -21.64 16.99 20.52
N ARG A 104 -20.96 16.71 21.63
CA ARG A 104 -21.52 16.12 22.87
C ARG A 104 -21.66 17.12 24.03
N SER A 105 -21.37 18.40 23.80
CA SER A 105 -21.61 19.52 24.72
C SER A 105 -22.66 20.44 24.14
#